data_AF-A0A2U1MCC5-F1
#
_entry.id   AF-A0A2U1MCC5-F1
#
_cell.length_a   1.000
_cell.length_b   1.000
_cell.length_c   1.000
_cell.angle_alpha   90.00
_cell.angle_beta   90.00
_cell.angle_gamma   90.00
#
_symmetry.space_group_name_H-M   'P 1'
#
loop_
_entity.id
_entity.type
_entity.pdbx_description
1 polymer ?
#
loop_
_entity_poly.entity_id
_entity_poly.type
_entity_poly.pdbx_seq_one_letter_code
_entity_poly.pdbx_strand_id
1 'polypeptide(L)'
;MLWRVLCDVFDVEFVPFEDKEIFNVAEFMKDKGQVWDRFVEENGLYKTKMEEITTFGAANATLKVDFQHVCSMNKSREFGFHGYADTLKSIAPWVERLRQMKILP
;
A
#
# COMPACT_ATOMS: atom_id res chain seq x y z
N MET A 1 10.31 -6.10 -7.92
CA MET A 1 9.13 -5.58 -8.63
C MET A 1 7.96 -5.55 -7.66
N LEU A 2 7.88 -4.51 -6.82
CA LEU A 2 6.94 -4.44 -5.69
C LEU A 2 5.48 -4.51 -6.15
N TRP A 3 5.17 -3.85 -7.27
CA TRP A 3 3.82 -3.82 -7.84
C TRP A 3 3.30 -5.21 -8.24
N ARG A 4 4.14 -6.08 -8.82
CA ARG A 4 3.74 -7.48 -9.10
C ARG A 4 3.37 -8.23 -7.84
N VAL A 5 4.17 -8.09 -6.77
CA VAL A 5 3.87 -8.76 -5.50
C VAL A 5 2.54 -8.29 -4.93
N LEU A 6 2.20 -7.00 -5.04
CA LEU A 6 0.87 -6.51 -4.66
C LEU A 6 -0.23 -7.12 -5.52
N CYS A 7 -0.06 -7.13 -6.85
CA CYS A 7 -1.01 -7.75 -7.78
C CYS A 7 -1.27 -9.22 -7.42
N ASP A 8 -0.23 -10.00 -7.17
CA ASP A 8 -0.33 -11.41 -6.80
C ASP A 8 -1.05 -11.61 -5.45
N VAL A 9 -0.78 -10.75 -4.46
CA VAL A 9 -1.40 -10.85 -3.11
C VAL A 9 -2.89 -10.51 -3.11
N PHE A 10 -3.30 -9.60 -3.99
CA PHE A 10 -4.70 -9.18 -4.15
C PHE A 10 -5.43 -9.90 -5.28
N ASP A 11 -4.76 -10.82 -5.99
CA ASP A 11 -5.29 -11.57 -7.14
C ASP A 11 -5.86 -10.64 -8.23
N VAL A 12 -5.07 -9.65 -8.64
CA VAL A 12 -5.43 -8.70 -9.71
C VAL A 12 -4.40 -8.70 -10.83
N GLU A 13 -4.83 -8.35 -12.03
CA GLU A 13 -3.97 -8.28 -13.21
C GLU A 13 -2.83 -7.25 -13.01
N PHE A 14 -1.61 -7.63 -13.37
CA PHE A 14 -0.49 -6.71 -13.43
C PHE A 14 -0.54 -5.89 -14.72
N VAL A 15 -0.64 -4.57 -14.58
CA VAL A 15 -0.49 -3.61 -15.68
C VAL A 15 0.84 -2.88 -15.53
N PRO A 16 1.73 -2.90 -16.55
CA PRO A 16 2.98 -2.16 -16.50
C PRO A 16 2.74 -0.66 -16.54
N PHE A 17 3.64 0.12 -15.95
CA PHE A 17 3.62 1.57 -16.08
C PHE A 17 4.03 1.97 -17.51
N GLU A 18 3.25 2.87 -18.12
CA GLU A 18 3.57 3.48 -19.40
C GLU A 18 3.86 4.98 -19.18
N ASP A 19 5.05 5.44 -19.57
CA ASP A 19 5.53 6.83 -19.40
C ASP A 19 4.69 7.90 -20.14
N LYS A 20 3.61 7.51 -20.81
CA LYS A 20 2.75 8.38 -21.60
C LYS A 20 1.63 9.03 -20.77
N GLU A 21 1.29 8.47 -19.62
CA GLU A 21 0.17 8.96 -18.80
C GLU A 21 0.59 9.32 -17.37
N ILE A 22 0.33 10.56 -16.97
CA ILE A 22 0.48 10.98 -15.58
C ILE A 22 -0.72 10.47 -14.80
N PHE A 23 -0.59 9.32 -14.15
CA PHE A 23 -1.62 8.82 -13.24
C PHE A 23 -1.62 9.60 -11.92
N ASN A 24 -2.80 10.03 -11.47
CA ASN A 24 -2.99 10.66 -10.18
C ASN A 24 -3.94 9.81 -9.32
N VAL A 25 -3.38 8.99 -8.45
CA VAL A 25 -4.17 8.09 -7.59
C VAL A 25 -5.08 8.84 -6.62
N ALA A 26 -4.68 10.03 -6.15
CA ALA A 26 -5.51 10.82 -5.25
C ALA A 26 -6.76 11.33 -5.96
N GLU A 27 -6.61 11.79 -7.21
CA GLU A 27 -7.74 12.22 -8.04
C GLU A 27 -8.63 11.03 -8.41
N PHE A 28 -8.04 9.88 -8.77
CA PHE A 28 -8.77 8.66 -9.11
C PHE A 28 -9.64 8.12 -7.96
N MET A 29 -9.16 8.26 -6.73
CA MET A 29 -9.83 7.71 -5.54
C MET A 29 -10.78 8.69 -4.84
N LYS A 30 -10.81 9.97 -5.23
CA LYS A 30 -11.49 11.04 -4.47
C LYS A 30 -12.99 10.82 -4.23
N ASP A 31 -13.68 10.13 -5.15
CA ASP A 31 -15.12 9.91 -5.17
C ASP A 31 -15.50 8.48 -4.76
N LYS A 32 -14.54 7.66 -4.33
CA LYS A 32 -14.73 6.23 -4.03
C LYS A 32 -15.13 5.93 -2.59
N GLY A 33 -15.36 6.96 -1.76
CA GLY A 33 -15.76 6.77 -0.36
C GLY A 33 -17.03 5.94 -0.18
N GLN A 34 -18.06 6.18 -0.99
CA GLN A 34 -19.29 5.37 -0.95
C GLN A 34 -19.10 3.93 -1.47
N VAL A 35 -18.12 3.71 -2.34
CA VAL A 35 -17.76 2.35 -2.79
C VAL A 35 -17.13 1.60 -1.61
N TRP A 36 -16.25 2.25 -0.87
CA TRP A 36 -15.65 1.70 0.34
C TRP A 36 -16.70 1.39 1.42
N ASP A 37 -17.65 2.31 1.66
CA ASP A 37 -18.74 2.08 2.63
C ASP A 37 -19.52 0.80 2.33
N ARG A 38 -19.93 0.59 1.06
CA ARG A 38 -20.61 -0.64 0.64
C ARG A 38 -19.72 -1.87 0.77
N PHE A 39 -18.46 -1.75 0.39
CA PHE A 39 -17.49 -2.84 0.47
C PHE A 39 -17.27 -3.32 1.91
N VAL A 40 -17.22 -2.39 2.86
CA VAL A 40 -17.14 -2.69 4.31
C VAL A 40 -18.37 -3.44 4.79
N GLU A 41 -19.56 -3.00 4.38
CA GLU A 41 -20.83 -3.64 4.76
C GLU A 41 -20.95 -5.06 4.17
N GLU A 42 -20.71 -5.22 2.88
CA GLU A 42 -20.83 -6.49 2.15
C GLU A 42 -19.86 -7.57 2.68
N ASN A 43 -18.67 -7.16 3.12
CA ASN A 43 -17.63 -8.08 3.61
C ASN A 43 -17.59 -8.19 5.15
N GLY A 44 -18.48 -7.51 5.87
CA GLY A 44 -18.53 -7.55 7.33
C GLY A 44 -17.26 -7.03 8.01
N LEU A 45 -16.64 -6.02 7.41
CA LEU A 45 -15.38 -5.41 7.86
C LEU A 45 -15.59 -4.48 9.05
N TYR A 46 -14.49 -4.09 9.71
CA TYR A 46 -14.51 -3.05 10.72
C TYR A 46 -14.97 -1.73 10.08
N LYS A 47 -15.91 -1.04 10.73
CA LYS A 47 -16.55 0.17 10.19
C LYS A 47 -15.56 1.33 10.14
N THR A 48 -14.91 1.52 9.00
CA THR A 48 -14.00 2.63 8.71
C THR A 48 -14.51 3.47 7.56
N LYS A 49 -14.11 4.73 7.55
CA LYS A 49 -14.16 5.57 6.35
C LYS A 49 -12.87 5.45 5.56
N MET A 50 -12.95 5.63 4.25
CA MET A 50 -11.79 5.45 3.35
C MET A 50 -10.65 6.41 3.74
N GLU A 51 -10.98 7.64 4.11
CA GLU A 51 -10.06 8.66 4.58
C GLU A 51 -9.38 8.36 5.92
N GLU A 52 -9.94 7.46 6.74
CA GLU A 52 -9.34 7.06 8.02
C GLU A 52 -8.21 6.05 7.83
N ILE A 53 -8.25 5.26 6.76
CA ILE A 53 -7.31 4.15 6.51
C ILE A 53 -6.42 4.36 5.28
N THR A 54 -6.61 5.45 4.53
CA THR A 54 -5.84 5.75 3.33
C THR A 54 -5.27 7.15 3.37
N THR A 55 -4.18 7.36 2.62
CA THR A 55 -3.58 8.68 2.43
C THR A 55 -3.14 8.83 0.98
N PHE A 56 -4.10 8.87 0.05
CA PHE A 56 -3.81 8.87 -1.38
C PHE A 56 -2.96 10.05 -1.85
N GLY A 57 -3.06 11.21 -1.20
CA GLY A 57 -2.19 12.36 -1.49
C GLY A 57 -0.71 12.04 -1.23
N ALA A 58 -0.40 11.39 -0.10
CA ALA A 58 0.96 10.94 0.21
C ALA A 58 1.41 9.83 -0.76
N ALA A 59 0.56 8.85 -1.05
CA ALA A 59 0.86 7.79 -2.01
C ALA A 59 1.18 8.36 -3.40
N ASN A 60 0.39 9.32 -3.89
CA ASN A 60 0.60 10.01 -5.16
C ASN A 60 1.93 10.77 -5.17
N ALA A 61 2.29 11.45 -4.08
CA ALA A 61 3.57 12.14 -3.96
C ALA A 61 4.75 11.16 -3.98
N THR A 62 4.67 10.06 -3.21
CA THR A 62 5.73 9.03 -3.14
C THR A 62 5.95 8.34 -4.48
N LEU A 63 4.89 8.00 -5.21
CA LEU A 63 4.99 7.33 -6.51
C LEU A 63 5.55 8.22 -7.63
N LYS A 64 5.56 9.55 -7.43
CA LYS A 64 6.09 10.54 -8.39
C LYS A 64 7.51 11.01 -8.08
N VAL A 65 8.18 10.40 -7.11
CA VAL A 65 9.58 10.71 -6.82
C VAL A 65 10.45 10.00 -7.86
N ASP A 66 11.12 10.77 -8.71
CA ASP A 66 11.96 10.27 -9.81
C ASP A 66 13.31 9.70 -9.34
N PHE A 67 13.49 9.53 -8.03
CA PHE A 67 14.70 9.00 -7.43
C PHE A 67 14.41 8.16 -6.19
N GLN A 68 15.35 7.29 -5.84
CA GLN A 68 15.19 6.43 -4.67
C GLN A 68 15.65 7.17 -3.40
N HIS A 69 14.71 7.40 -2.48
CA HIS A 69 15.02 7.81 -1.11
C HIS A 69 15.49 6.60 -0.31
N VAL A 70 16.81 6.47 -0.11
CA VAL A 70 17.42 5.41 0.69
C VAL A 70 18.16 5.98 1.90
N CYS A 71 18.02 5.31 3.04
CA CYS A 71 18.71 5.65 4.29
C CYS A 71 19.76 4.60 4.64
N SER A 72 20.84 5.01 5.31
CA SER A 72 21.84 4.07 5.85
C SER A 72 21.40 3.52 7.20
N MET A 73 21.56 2.20 7.37
CA MET A 73 21.35 1.52 8.66
C MET A 73 22.65 1.35 9.47
N ASN A 74 23.78 1.91 9.01
CA ASN A 74 25.09 1.69 9.62
C ASN A 74 25.11 2.08 11.10
N LYS A 75 24.63 3.28 11.44
CA LYS A 75 24.58 3.73 12.84
C LYS A 75 23.76 2.81 13.73
N SER A 76 22.59 2.36 13.28
CA SER A 76 21.79 1.41 14.06
C SER A 76 22.51 0.08 14.28
N ARG A 77 23.21 -0.43 13.26
CA ARG A 77 24.00 -1.67 13.33
C ARG A 77 25.21 -1.53 14.25
N GLU A 78 25.94 -0.42 14.16
CA GLU A 78 27.08 -0.09 15.04
C GLU A 78 26.65 -0.02 16.52
N PHE A 79 25.41 0.38 16.78
CA PHE A 79 24.83 0.44 18.12
C PHE A 79 24.04 -0.83 18.52
N GLY A 80 24.23 -1.94 17.79
CA GLY A 80 23.75 -3.26 18.19
C GLY A 80 22.41 -3.70 17.61
N PHE A 81 21.72 -2.86 16.81
CA PHE A 81 20.48 -3.25 16.15
C PHE A 81 20.75 -3.97 14.82
N HIS A 82 20.57 -5.29 14.82
CA HIS A 82 20.81 -6.15 13.66
C HIS A 82 19.53 -6.62 12.96
N GLY A 83 18.36 -6.22 13.47
CA GLY A 83 17.06 -6.56 12.90
C GLY A 83 16.94 -6.08 11.45
N TYR A 84 16.31 -6.90 10.62
CA TYR A 84 15.98 -6.56 9.24
C TYR A 84 14.69 -7.26 8.84
N ALA A 85 14.08 -6.78 7.77
CA ALA A 85 12.98 -7.45 7.10
C ALA A 85 13.30 -7.51 5.60
N ASP A 86 12.87 -8.60 4.98
CA ASP A 86 12.81 -8.68 3.52
C ASP A 86 11.55 -7.94 3.07
N THR A 87 11.73 -6.79 2.41
CA THR A 87 10.62 -5.90 2.03
C THR A 87 9.55 -6.63 1.22
N LEU A 88 9.94 -7.45 0.23
CA LEU A 88 8.96 -8.13 -0.63
C LEU A 88 8.24 -9.23 0.13
N LYS A 89 8.95 -10.01 0.94
CA LYS A 89 8.33 -11.07 1.77
C LYS A 89 7.46 -10.48 2.90
N SER A 90 7.65 -9.23 3.27
CA SER A 90 6.85 -8.57 4.32
C SER A 90 5.45 -8.18 3.86
N ILE A 91 5.19 -8.04 2.56
CA ILE A 91 3.92 -7.55 2.03
C ILE A 91 2.76 -8.47 2.40
N ALA A 92 2.86 -9.77 2.07
CA ALA A 92 1.78 -10.72 2.32
C ALA A 92 1.44 -10.86 3.83
N PRO A 93 2.41 -10.99 4.77
CA PRO A 93 2.13 -10.97 6.20
C PRO A 93 1.42 -9.70 6.69
N TRP A 94 1.76 -8.52 6.17
CA TRP A 94 1.07 -7.28 6.54
C TRP A 94 -0.37 -7.24 6.02
N VAL A 95 -0.59 -7.67 4.77
CA VAL A 95 -1.95 -7.79 4.23
C VAL A 95 -2.77 -8.78 5.04
N GLU A 96 -2.21 -9.95 5.35
CA GLU A 96 -2.88 -10.97 6.18
C GLU A 96 -3.23 -10.43 7.57
N ARG A 97 -2.35 -9.64 8.18
CA ARG A 97 -2.66 -8.98 9.45
C ARG A 97 -3.85 -8.02 9.33
N LEU A 98 -3.95 -7.26 8.24
CA LEU A 98 -5.09 -6.37 8.00
C LEU A 98 -6.39 -7.16 7.77
N ARG A 99 -6.32 -8.35 7.14
CA ARG A 99 -7.46 -9.27 7.03
C ARG A 99 -7.93 -9.78 8.38
N GLN A 100 -7.00 -10.22 9.23
CA GLN A 100 -7.31 -10.66 10.60
C GLN A 100 -7.94 -9.54 11.45
N MET A 101 -7.54 -8.29 11.21
CA MET A 101 -8.12 -7.11 11.83
C MET A 101 -9.47 -6.68 11.20
N LYS A 102 -9.93 -7.37 10.16
CA LYS A 102 -11.12 -7.03 9.36
C LYS A 102 -11.06 -5.63 8.75
N ILE A 103 -9.86 -5.12 8.44
CA ILE A 103 -9.69 -3.88 7.68
C ILE A 103 -9.78 -4.17 6.18
N LEU A 104 -9.25 -5.32 5.77
CA LEU A 104 -9.36 -5.88 4.43
C LEU A 104 -10.19 -7.17 4.48
N PRO A 105 -10.80 -7.61 3.36
CA PRO A 105 -11.44 -8.92 3.28
C PRO A 105 -10.43 -10.06 3.33
#